data_AF-A0A1D2QQ68-F1
#
_entry.id   AF-A0A1D2QQ68-F1
#
_cell.length_a   1.000
_cell.length_b   1.000
_cell.length_c   1.000
_cell.angle_alpha   90.00
_cell.angle_beta   90.00
_cell.angle_gamma   90.00
#
_symmetry.space_group_name_H-M   'P 1'
#
loop_
_entity.id
_entity.type
_entity.pdbx_description
1 polymer ?
#
loop_
_entity_poly.entity_id
_entity_poly.type
_entity_poly.pdbx_seq_one_letter_code
_entity_poly.pdbx_strand_id
1 'polypeptide(L)'
;MITKAYESVTTAKCQQWLDWHDFAGISTEGRLSRLCDCVLQSEAKELVYGLILPHKTISLGSGSDHQDKVLRELALYEKTEGNQ
;
A
#
# COMPACT_ATOMS: atom_id res chain seq x y z
N MET A 1 6.84 -28.97 -30.56
CA MET A 1 5.71 -28.72 -29.64
C MET A 1 6.24 -28.06 -28.39
N ILE A 2 5.96 -26.77 -28.19
CA ILE A 2 6.14 -26.09 -26.90
C ILE A 2 4.92 -25.21 -26.64
N THR A 3 3.88 -25.80 -26.08
CA THR A 3 2.69 -25.07 -25.64
C THR A 3 2.95 -24.56 -24.23
N LYS A 4 3.59 -23.39 -24.10
CA LYS A 4 3.55 -22.60 -22.86
C LYS A 4 2.45 -21.54 -23.01
N ALA A 5 1.20 -21.98 -23.05
CA ALA A 5 0.07 -21.08 -22.90
C ALA A 5 -0.19 -20.92 -21.40
N TYR A 6 0.48 -19.94 -20.77
CA TYR A 6 0.12 -19.43 -19.45
C TYR A 6 -0.99 -18.41 -19.69
N GLU A 7 -2.24 -18.85 -19.72
CA GLU A 7 -3.37 -17.91 -19.72
C GLU A 7 -4.31 -18.31 -18.61
N SER A 8 -3.79 -18.26 -17.39
CA SER A 8 -4.66 -17.98 -16.26
C SER A 8 -4.79 -16.47 -16.21
N VAL A 9 -5.82 -15.94 -16.87
CA VAL A 9 -6.38 -14.63 -16.52
C VAL A 9 -7.01 -14.80 -15.14
N THR A 10 -6.16 -14.84 -14.12
CA THR A 10 -6.60 -14.95 -12.73
C THR A 10 -7.21 -13.60 -12.42
N THR A 11 -8.55 -13.56 -12.36
CA THR A 11 -9.39 -12.52 -11.73
C THR A 11 -8.58 -11.31 -11.32
N ALA A 12 -8.52 -10.29 -12.18
CA ALA A 12 -7.85 -9.04 -11.90
C ALA A 12 -8.59 -8.32 -10.77
N LYS A 13 -8.45 -8.78 -9.52
CA LYS A 13 -8.67 -7.94 -8.35
C LYS A 13 -7.80 -6.72 -8.60
N CYS A 14 -8.37 -5.52 -8.64
CA CYS A 14 -7.58 -4.33 -8.90
C CYS A 14 -6.54 -4.19 -7.78
N GLN A 15 -5.30 -4.56 -8.08
CA GLN A 15 -4.20 -4.50 -7.13
C GLN A 15 -3.60 -3.10 -7.21
N GLN A 16 -3.48 -2.41 -6.08
CA GLN A 16 -2.92 -1.06 -6.02
C GLN A 16 -1.64 -1.03 -5.20
N TRP A 17 -0.55 -0.55 -5.79
CA TRP A 17 0.67 -0.29 -5.06
C TRP A 17 0.70 1.18 -4.65
N LEU A 18 0.74 1.41 -3.34
CA LEU A 18 0.93 2.72 -2.75
C LEU A 18 2.43 2.91 -2.50
N ASP A 19 3.07 3.69 -3.35
CA ASP A 19 4.50 3.92 -3.28
C ASP A 19 4.83 5.26 -2.60
N TRP A 20 5.66 5.21 -1.56
CA TRP A 20 6.10 6.41 -0.84
C TRP A 20 7.02 7.31 -1.66
N HIS A 21 7.80 6.73 -2.60
CA HIS A 21 8.70 7.48 -3.46
C HIS A 21 7.95 8.26 -4.54
N ASP A 22 6.76 7.82 -4.98
CA ASP A 22 5.92 8.57 -5.92
C ASP A 22 5.53 9.95 -5.37
N PHE A 23 5.35 10.02 -4.05
CA PHE A 23 5.08 11.27 -3.35
C PHE A 23 6.34 12.08 -3.01
N ALA A 24 7.50 11.78 -3.63
CA ALA A 24 8.72 12.55 -3.48
C ALA A 24 8.51 14.02 -3.87
N GLY A 25 8.61 14.93 -2.89
CA GLY A 25 8.50 16.38 -3.10
C GLY A 25 7.49 17.09 -2.19
N ILE A 26 6.60 16.35 -1.52
CA ILE A 26 5.75 16.87 -0.44
C ILE A 26 6.30 16.50 0.93
N SER A 27 5.92 17.28 1.96
CA SER A 27 6.26 17.02 3.37
C SER A 27 5.81 15.63 3.77
N THR A 28 6.57 15.01 4.67
CA THR A 28 6.33 13.68 5.23
C THR A 28 4.86 13.49 5.67
N GLU A 29 4.30 14.46 6.39
CA GLU A 29 2.89 14.46 6.82
C GLU A 29 1.91 14.40 5.64
N GLY A 30 2.17 15.17 4.58
CA GLY A 30 1.32 15.21 3.39
C GLY A 30 1.29 13.88 2.65
N ARG A 31 2.43 13.17 2.61
CA ARG A 31 2.52 11.82 2.03
C ARG A 31 1.74 10.82 2.87
N LEU A 32 1.92 10.85 4.19
CA LEU A 32 1.24 9.94 5.11
C LEU A 32 -0.27 10.12 5.05
N SER A 33 -0.75 11.35 5.03
CA SER A 33 -2.17 11.66 4.84
C SER A 33 -2.69 11.08 3.52
N ARG A 34 -1.95 11.25 2.42
CA ARG A 34 -2.32 10.68 1.11
C ARG A 34 -2.37 9.15 1.10
N LEU A 35 -1.37 8.52 1.73
CA LEU A 35 -1.26 7.07 1.80
C LEU A 35 -2.37 6.49 2.67
N CYS A 36 -2.63 7.09 3.83
CA CYS A 36 -3.74 6.71 4.70
C CYS A 36 -5.09 6.83 3.97
N ASP A 37 -5.30 7.90 3.22
CA ASP A 37 -6.50 8.08 2.40
C ASP A 37 -6.61 7.01 1.29
N CYS A 38 -5.51 6.70 0.59
CA CYS A 38 -5.50 5.61 -0.40
C CYS A 38 -5.79 4.23 0.23
N VAL A 39 -5.32 3.98 1.46
CA VAL A 39 -5.61 2.74 2.20
C VAL A 39 -7.10 2.65 2.51
N LEU A 40 -7.69 3.72 3.05
CA LEU A 40 -9.13 3.81 3.33
C LEU A 40 -9.96 3.63 2.06
N GLN A 41 -9.57 4.26 0.96
CA GLN A 41 -10.24 4.11 -0.33
C GLN A 41 -10.11 2.68 -0.90
N SER A 42 -8.97 2.03 -0.69
CA SER A 42 -8.73 0.67 -1.19
C SER A 42 -9.53 -0.35 -0.39
N GLU A 43 -9.58 -0.22 0.94
CA GLU A 43 -10.45 -1.04 1.80
C GLU A 43 -11.92 -0.81 1.49
N ALA A 44 -12.36 0.45 1.27
CA ALA A 44 -13.74 0.75 0.88
C ALA A 44 -14.15 0.13 -0.45
N LYS A 45 -13.18 -0.17 -1.33
CA LYS A 45 -13.38 -0.85 -2.60
C LYS A 45 -13.08 -2.35 -2.52
N GLU A 46 -12.77 -2.87 -1.32
CA GLU A 46 -12.35 -4.25 -1.05
C GLU A 46 -11.22 -4.73 -1.99
N LEU A 47 -10.33 -3.79 -2.33
CA LEU A 47 -9.22 -4.03 -3.24
C LEU A 47 -8.02 -4.58 -2.51
N VAL A 48 -7.18 -5.28 -3.26
CA VAL A 48 -5.88 -5.70 -2.77
C VAL A 48 -4.94 -4.53 -2.96
N TYR A 49 -4.23 -4.11 -1.92
CA TYR A 49 -3.25 -3.04 -2.04
C TYR A 49 -1.98 -3.39 -1.30
N GLY A 50 -0.89 -2.72 -1.65
CA GLY A 50 0.45 -2.92 -1.08
C GLY A 50 1.03 -1.56 -0.75
N LEU A 51 1.88 -1.50 0.27
CA LEU A 51 2.48 -0.27 0.74
C LEU A 51 4.00 -0.39 0.61
N ILE A 52 4.64 0.58 -0.04
CA ILE A 52 6.09 0.68 -0.10
C ILE A 52 6.49 1.91 0.70
N LEU A 53 7.16 1.70 1.83
CA LEU A 53 7.83 2.73 2.62
C LEU A 53 9.35 2.55 2.46
N PRO A 54 10.14 3.63 2.64
CA PRO A 54 11.60 3.56 2.47
C PRO A 54 12.27 2.61 3.48
N HIS A 55 11.64 2.37 4.63
CA HIS A 55 12.13 1.46 5.67
C HIS A 55 11.39 0.11 5.69
N LYS A 56 10.27 -0.04 4.97
CA LYS A 56 9.42 -1.24 5.04
C LYS A 56 8.59 -1.39 3.77
N THR A 57 8.56 -2.59 3.21
CA THR A 57 7.63 -2.93 2.13
C THR A 57 6.60 -3.94 2.62
N ILE A 58 5.33 -3.59 2.50
CA ILE A 58 4.19 -4.46 2.75
C ILE A 58 3.67 -4.96 1.41
N SER A 59 3.75 -6.26 1.19
CA SER A 59 3.22 -6.91 0.01
C SER A 59 1.71 -6.75 -0.12
N LEU A 60 1.22 -6.80 -1.35
CA LEU A 60 -0.20 -6.81 -1.71
C LEU A 60 -1.02 -7.73 -0.79
N GLY A 61 -1.94 -7.15 -0.02
CA GLY A 61 -2.87 -7.87 0.84
C GLY A 61 -4.25 -7.22 0.85
N SER A 62 -5.20 -7.88 1.50
CA SER A 62 -6.58 -7.40 1.62
C SER A 62 -7.19 -7.89 2.93
N GLY A 63 -8.08 -7.10 3.52
CA GLY A 63 -8.80 -7.43 4.73
C GLY A 63 -8.15 -6.86 5.99
N SER A 64 -8.84 -7.06 7.12
CA SER A 64 -8.57 -6.33 8.36
C SER A 64 -7.15 -6.50 8.93
N ASP A 65 -6.52 -7.68 8.79
CA ASP A 65 -5.12 -7.89 9.20
C ASP A 65 -4.15 -7.05 8.37
N HIS A 66 -4.42 -6.93 7.07
CA HIS A 66 -3.59 -6.13 6.17
C HIS A 66 -3.79 -4.64 6.44
N GLN A 67 -5.04 -4.20 6.62
CA GLN A 67 -5.37 -2.84 7.03
C GLN A 67 -4.67 -2.46 8.34
N ASP A 68 -4.74 -3.30 9.37
CA ASP A 68 -4.11 -3.05 10.67
C ASP A 68 -2.58 -2.94 10.53
N LYS A 69 -1.95 -3.86 9.79
CA LYS A 69 -0.51 -3.78 9.49
C LYS A 69 -0.14 -2.48 8.81
N VAL A 70 -0.87 -2.10 7.76
CA VAL A 70 -0.59 -0.88 7.00
C VAL A 70 -0.75 0.37 7.87
N LEU A 71 -1.85 0.49 8.61
CA LEU A 71 -2.09 1.61 9.52
C LEU A 71 -1.04 1.66 10.64
N ARG A 72 -0.63 0.51 11.17
CA ARG A 72 0.38 0.42 12.22
C ARG A 72 1.75 0.86 11.74
N GLU A 73 2.16 0.45 10.54
CA GLU A 73 3.44 0.90 9.95
C GLU A 73 3.39 2.40 9.60
N LEU A 74 2.27 2.90 9.07
CA LEU A 74 2.07 4.34 8.85
C LEU A 74 2.18 5.14 10.16
N ALA A 75 1.54 4.67 11.24
CA ALA A 75 1.59 5.32 12.55
C ALA A 75 2.98 5.25 13.21
N LEU A 76 3.71 4.13 13.04
CA LEU A 76 5.10 4.01 13.49
C LEU A 76 6.00 5.01 12.76
N TYR A 77 5.74 5.24 11.47
CA TYR A 77 6.48 6.20 10.69
C TYR A 77 6.14 7.66 11.05
N GLU A 78 4.86 8.00 11.28
CA GLU A 78 4.49 9.31 11.84
C GLU A 78 5.19 9.55 13.19
N LYS A 79 5.17 8.57 14.08
CA LYS A 79 5.73 8.71 15.43
C LYS A 79 7.25 8.92 15.43
N THR A 80 7.97 8.35 14.47
CA THR A 80 9.42 8.56 14.38
C THR A 80 9.79 9.92 13.77
N GLU A 81 8.89 10.55 12.99
CA GLU A 81 9.12 11.85 12.35
C GLU A 81 8.53 13.02 13.17
N GLY A 82 7.46 12.79 13.94
CA GLY A 82 6.74 13.79 14.75
C GLY A 82 7.41 14.20 16.07
N ASN A 83 8.75 14.09 16.18
CA ASN A 83 9.51 14.57 17.34
C ASN A 83 10.45 15.73 16.95
N GLN A 84 9.95 16.71 16.20
CA GLN A 84 10.66 17.96 15.94
C GLN A 84 9.97 19.14 16.60
#